data_AF-A0A821YY92-F1
#
_entry.id   AF-A0A821YY92-F1
#
_cell.length_a   1.000
_cell.length_b   1.000
_cell.length_c   1.000
_cell.angle_alpha   90.00
_cell.angle_beta   90.00
_cell.angle_gamma   90.00
#
_symmetry.space_group_name_H-M   'P 1'
#
loop_
_entity.id
_entity.type
_entity.pdbx_description
1 polymer ?
#
loop_
_entity_poly.entity_id
_entity_poly.type
_entity_poly.pdbx_seq_one_letter_code
_entity_poly.pdbx_strand_id
1 'polypeptide(L)'
;MAYFRMAPLHSVARHRAMNMFLRAYRELWLEAEEDIRACFIEDLCNDSYEMDEQDVTTMKEETETKTNRGAAETVLLYISASENNEMLRRTLQLGISLLHGGNREVQKLLDLNTFERCIKAEVLGVGSEGIAGENNLHDADFIISLFRFCQLLCEGHNLEFQNYLRLRARSSTNVNIIICTVDYLLSLQELLMDFYWHYSDKETVDAHGKENLCRAINVAKQVFNTLTEYIQGPCPQDQLALANSRLWDAIAGFLYIFVCMQRKLFQDPTQIELLREFMKLQKEMFSMDQVFFCDK
;
A
#
# COMPACT_ATOMS: atom_id res chain seq x y z
N MET A 1 -14.05 17.54 38.35
CA MET A 1 -14.12 16.76 39.61
C MET A 1 -13.24 15.50 39.63
N ALA A 2 -12.97 14.80 38.52
CA ALA A 2 -12.10 13.60 38.52
C ALA A 2 -10.59 13.88 38.73
N TYR A 3 -10.06 14.99 38.18
CA TYR A 3 -8.65 15.38 38.36
C TYR A 3 -8.25 15.65 39.81
N PHE A 4 -9.17 16.16 40.64
CA PHE A 4 -8.93 16.40 42.07
C PHE A 4 -8.98 15.12 42.94
N ARG A 5 -9.34 13.97 42.35
CA ARG A 5 -9.35 12.66 43.03
C ARG A 5 -8.17 11.78 42.64
N MET A 6 -7.20 12.30 41.89
CA MET A 6 -6.04 11.52 41.49
C MET A 6 -5.15 11.26 42.71
N ALA A 7 -4.87 9.97 42.97
CA ALA A 7 -3.97 9.57 44.02
C ALA A 7 -2.53 9.94 43.64
N PRO A 8 -1.73 10.52 44.57
CA PRO A 8 -0.35 10.88 44.27
C PRO A 8 0.51 9.62 44.08
N LEU A 9 1.55 9.73 43.25
CA LEU A 9 2.37 8.60 42.81
C LEU A 9 2.99 7.81 43.97
N HIS A 10 3.35 8.49 45.06
CA HIS A 10 3.92 7.86 46.26
C HIS A 10 2.92 7.00 47.05
N SER A 11 1.62 7.20 46.86
CA SER A 11 0.56 6.41 47.51
C SER A 11 0.14 5.17 46.70
N VAL A 12 0.68 5.01 45.49
CA VAL A 12 0.35 3.88 44.61
C VAL A 12 1.10 2.62 45.10
N ALA A 13 0.40 1.49 45.15
CA ALA A 13 1.01 0.22 45.51
C ALA A 13 2.19 -0.12 44.58
N ARG A 14 3.31 -0.59 45.15
CA ARG A 14 4.57 -0.82 44.42
C ARG A 14 4.42 -1.58 43.10
N HIS A 15 3.61 -2.64 43.06
CA HIS A 15 3.40 -3.44 41.84
C HIS A 15 2.73 -2.63 40.71
N ARG A 16 1.79 -1.72 41.05
CA ARG A 16 1.16 -0.83 40.05
C ARG A 16 2.12 0.24 39.58
N ALA A 17 2.90 0.82 40.49
CA ALA A 17 3.95 1.78 40.13
C ALA A 17 4.99 1.14 39.19
N MET A 18 5.38 -0.11 39.44
CA MET A 18 6.29 -0.87 38.58
C MET A 18 5.72 -1.08 37.17
N ASN A 19 4.45 -1.49 37.05
CA ASN A 19 3.81 -1.69 35.74
C ASN A 19 3.67 -0.38 34.95
N MET A 20 3.35 0.73 35.64
CA MET A 20 3.31 2.06 35.03
C MET A 20 4.69 2.49 34.55
N PHE A 21 5.72 2.29 35.38
CA PHE A 21 7.11 2.61 35.03
C PHE A 21 7.59 1.81 33.83
N LEU A 22 7.39 0.48 33.82
CA LEU A 22 7.83 -0.37 32.71
C LEU A 22 7.16 0.00 31.39
N ARG A 23 5.87 0.35 31.42
CA ARG A 23 5.16 0.82 30.23
C ARG A 23 5.73 2.15 29.73
N ALA A 24 5.91 3.13 30.61
CA ALA A 24 6.47 4.43 30.24
C ALA A 24 7.93 4.33 29.77
N TYR A 25 8.74 3.48 30.40
CA TYR A 25 10.11 3.22 29.99
C TYR A 25 10.17 2.59 28.60
N ARG A 26 9.29 1.63 28.30
CA ARG A 26 9.21 1.06 26.96
C ARG A 26 8.84 2.11 25.91
N GLU A 27 7.77 2.86 26.14
CA GLU A 27 7.22 3.83 25.16
C GLU A 27 8.14 5.06 24.97
N LEU A 28 8.84 5.52 26.00
CA LEU A 28 9.65 6.75 25.95
C LEU A 28 11.14 6.53 25.72
N TRP A 29 11.68 5.37 26.11
CA TRP A 29 13.11 5.10 26.02
C TRP A 29 13.42 4.00 25.01
N LEU A 30 12.77 2.84 25.11
CA LEU A 30 13.10 1.70 24.23
C LEU A 30 12.59 1.91 22.80
N GLU A 31 11.39 2.47 22.62
CA GLU A 31 10.84 2.75 21.28
C GLU A 31 11.53 3.93 20.59
N ALA A 32 12.24 4.77 21.35
CA ALA A 32 12.99 5.92 20.82
C ALA A 32 14.46 5.58 20.50
N GLU A 33 14.91 4.37 20.81
CA GLU A 33 16.28 3.92 20.56
C GLU A 33 16.53 3.74 19.05
N GLU A 34 17.76 4.01 18.62
CA GLU A 34 18.13 3.93 17.19
C GLU A 34 17.97 2.50 16.65
N ASP A 35 17.59 2.41 15.38
CA ASP A 35 17.36 1.14 14.72
C ASP A 35 18.68 0.45 14.33
N ILE A 36 19.13 -0.49 15.16
CA ILE A 36 20.38 -1.24 14.97
C ILE A 36 20.27 -2.26 13.81
N ARG A 37 19.08 -2.47 13.23
CA ARG A 37 18.88 -3.44 12.14
C ARG A 37 19.76 -3.15 10.92
N ALA A 38 20.02 -1.88 10.62
CA ALA A 38 20.90 -1.50 9.51
C ALA A 38 22.33 -1.99 9.73
N CYS A 39 22.90 -1.75 10.92
CA CYS A 39 24.23 -2.23 11.28
C CYS A 39 24.30 -3.76 11.25
N PHE A 40 23.26 -4.47 11.70
CA PHE A 40 23.23 -5.93 11.65
C PHE A 40 23.26 -6.47 10.21
N ILE A 41 22.54 -5.83 9.27
CA ILE A 41 22.59 -6.21 7.86
C ILE A 41 23.97 -5.93 7.27
N GLU A 42 24.55 -4.77 7.57
CA GLU A 42 25.91 -4.42 7.15
C GLU A 42 26.94 -5.44 7.67
N ASP A 43 26.87 -5.84 8.94
CA ASP A 43 27.75 -6.84 9.53
C ASP A 43 27.65 -8.19 8.82
N LEU A 44 26.42 -8.67 8.57
CA LEU A 44 26.18 -9.92 7.84
C LEU A 44 26.69 -9.88 6.39
N CYS A 45 26.62 -8.72 5.74
CA CYS A 45 27.12 -8.54 4.38
C CYS A 45 28.65 -8.37 4.34
N ASN A 46 29.24 -7.74 5.36
CA ASN A 46 30.67 -7.38 5.40
C ASN A 46 31.59 -8.49 5.93
N ASP A 47 31.06 -9.54 6.57
CA ASP A 47 31.83 -10.72 7.04
C ASP A 47 32.57 -11.50 5.92
N SER A 48 32.47 -11.06 4.66
CA SER A 48 32.87 -11.84 3.49
C SER A 48 34.19 -11.44 2.79
N TYR A 49 34.93 -10.37 3.14
CA TYR A 49 36.14 -10.01 2.35
C TYR A 49 37.32 -9.37 3.12
N GLU A 50 38.47 -10.04 3.14
CA GLU A 50 39.82 -9.42 3.10
C GLU A 50 40.37 -9.57 1.67
N MET A 51 39.98 -8.69 0.72
CA MET A 51 40.49 -8.71 -0.67
C MET A 51 40.54 -7.30 -1.29
N ASP A 52 41.31 -7.11 -2.37
CA ASP A 52 41.61 -5.83 -3.03
C ASP A 52 40.37 -5.04 -3.52
N GLU A 53 40.39 -3.70 -3.39
CA GLU A 53 39.23 -2.79 -3.57
C GLU A 53 38.46 -2.93 -4.89
N GLN A 54 39.13 -3.26 -6.02
CA GLN A 54 38.47 -3.39 -7.32
C GLN A 54 37.67 -4.70 -7.46
N ASP A 55 38.22 -5.83 -7.02
CA ASP A 55 37.49 -7.12 -7.03
C ASP A 55 36.34 -7.14 -6.02
N VAL A 56 36.47 -6.39 -4.92
CA VAL A 56 35.42 -6.23 -3.91
C VAL A 56 34.19 -5.52 -4.50
N THR A 57 34.37 -4.50 -5.35
CA THR A 57 33.21 -3.78 -5.94
C THR A 57 32.40 -4.65 -6.88
N THR A 58 33.05 -5.41 -7.79
CA THR A 58 32.35 -6.28 -8.73
C THR A 58 31.69 -7.47 -8.02
N MET A 59 32.37 -8.05 -7.01
CA MET A 59 31.75 -9.11 -6.20
C MET A 59 30.61 -8.59 -5.32
N LYS A 60 30.68 -7.37 -4.79
CA LYS A 60 29.57 -6.73 -4.05
C LYS A 60 28.34 -6.61 -4.93
N GLU A 61 28.46 -6.06 -6.14
CA GLU A 61 27.36 -5.97 -7.11
C GLU A 61 26.76 -7.36 -7.46
N GLU A 62 27.60 -8.38 -7.63
CA GLU A 62 27.13 -9.76 -7.88
C GLU A 62 26.45 -10.39 -6.65
N THR A 63 26.91 -10.10 -5.44
CA THR A 63 26.27 -10.59 -4.21
C THR A 63 24.97 -9.88 -3.92
N GLU A 64 24.89 -8.57 -4.18
CA GLU A 64 23.67 -7.77 -4.06
C GLU A 64 22.62 -8.25 -5.05
N THR A 65 22.98 -8.51 -6.31
CA THR A 65 22.04 -9.05 -7.31
C THR A 65 21.54 -10.45 -6.96
N LYS A 66 22.40 -11.34 -6.45
CA LYS A 66 22.00 -12.68 -5.96
C LYS A 66 21.09 -12.59 -4.72
N THR A 67 21.39 -11.70 -3.79
CA THR A 67 20.60 -11.48 -2.58
C THR A 67 19.25 -10.87 -2.92
N ASN A 68 19.22 -9.87 -3.79
CA ASN A 68 18.01 -9.25 -4.31
C ASN A 68 17.13 -10.26 -5.06
N ARG A 69 17.74 -11.18 -5.82
CA ARG A 69 17.01 -12.28 -6.46
C ARG A 69 16.36 -13.22 -5.45
N GLY A 70 17.12 -13.70 -4.47
CA GLY A 70 16.59 -14.57 -3.42
C GLY A 70 15.47 -13.91 -2.61
N ALA A 71 15.64 -12.63 -2.27
CA ALA A 71 14.63 -11.85 -1.55
C ALA A 71 13.37 -11.64 -2.41
N ALA A 72 13.52 -11.29 -3.69
CA ALA A 72 12.42 -11.12 -4.63
C ALA A 72 11.60 -12.41 -4.84
N GLU A 73 12.28 -13.54 -5.06
CA GLU A 73 11.66 -14.87 -5.18
C GLU A 73 10.89 -15.24 -3.90
N THR A 74 11.48 -14.97 -2.74
CA THR A 74 10.87 -15.23 -1.43
C THR A 74 9.61 -14.39 -1.21
N VAL A 75 9.63 -13.11 -1.58
CA VAL A 75 8.46 -12.22 -1.50
C VAL A 75 7.29 -12.77 -2.32
N LEU A 76 7.54 -13.19 -3.56
CA LEU A 76 6.50 -13.76 -4.42
C LEU A 76 5.92 -15.06 -3.87
N LEU A 77 6.80 -15.96 -3.40
CA LEU A 77 6.39 -17.24 -2.82
C LEU A 77 5.50 -17.04 -1.58
N TYR A 78 5.86 -16.09 -0.71
CA TYR A 78 5.05 -15.82 0.47
C TYR A 78 3.73 -15.10 0.13
N ILE A 79 3.71 -14.21 -0.86
CA ILE A 79 2.45 -13.59 -1.32
C ILE A 79 1.51 -14.63 -1.91
N SER A 80 2.02 -15.62 -2.64
CA SER A 80 1.18 -16.67 -3.20
C SER A 80 0.66 -17.61 -2.10
N ALA A 81 1.54 -18.02 -1.17
CA ALA A 81 1.23 -19.06 -0.18
C ALA A 81 0.45 -18.57 1.05
N SER A 82 0.42 -17.25 1.32
CA SER A 82 -0.14 -16.71 2.55
C SER A 82 -1.56 -16.18 2.38
N GLU A 83 -2.43 -16.55 3.32
CA GLU A 83 -3.69 -15.84 3.54
C GLU A 83 -3.45 -14.47 4.22
N ASN A 84 -4.48 -13.64 4.37
CA ASN A 84 -4.38 -12.31 4.99
C ASN A 84 -3.93 -12.41 6.46
N ASN A 85 -2.62 -12.34 6.71
CA ASN A 85 -2.00 -12.45 8.02
C ASN A 85 -0.90 -11.38 8.21
N GLU A 86 -0.37 -11.25 9.43
CA GLU A 86 0.72 -10.29 9.70
C GLU A 86 1.97 -10.59 8.85
N MET A 87 2.22 -11.87 8.54
CA MET A 87 3.34 -12.28 7.70
C MET A 87 3.25 -11.67 6.30
N LEU A 88 2.10 -11.73 5.65
CA LEU A 88 1.85 -11.10 4.35
C LEU A 88 2.11 -9.59 4.39
N ARG A 89 1.73 -8.91 5.47
CA ARG A 89 1.97 -7.46 5.65
C ARG A 89 3.46 -7.14 5.70
N ARG A 90 4.25 -7.92 6.46
CA ARG A 90 5.71 -7.76 6.53
C ARG A 90 6.37 -8.10 5.18
N THR A 91 5.90 -9.14 4.51
CA THR A 91 6.38 -9.53 3.18
C THR A 91 6.13 -8.43 2.14
N LEU A 92 4.94 -7.81 2.14
CA LEU A 92 4.64 -6.68 1.26
C LEU A 92 5.53 -5.47 1.56
N GLN A 93 5.77 -5.16 2.84
CA GLN A 93 6.70 -4.08 3.22
C GLN A 93 8.12 -4.33 2.69
N LEU A 94 8.60 -5.58 2.77
CA LEU A 94 9.88 -5.96 2.17
C LEU A 94 9.86 -5.78 0.65
N GLY A 95 8.82 -6.27 -0.03
CA GLY A 95 8.65 -6.12 -1.48
C GLY A 95 8.64 -4.66 -1.94
N ILE A 96 7.91 -3.79 -1.24
CA ILE A 96 7.88 -2.33 -1.48
C ILE A 96 9.27 -1.71 -1.32
N SER A 97 10.03 -2.16 -0.31
CA SER A 97 11.38 -1.64 -0.04
C SER A 97 12.38 -2.06 -1.12
N LEU A 98 12.29 -3.30 -1.61
CA LEU A 98 13.12 -3.80 -2.71
C LEU A 98 12.84 -3.09 -4.04
N LEU A 99 11.56 -2.76 -4.28
CA LEU A 99 11.10 -2.09 -5.50
C LEU A 99 11.11 -0.57 -5.41
N HIS A 100 11.66 0.00 -4.33
CA HIS A 100 11.66 1.44 -4.12
C HIS A 100 12.27 2.20 -5.31
N GLY A 101 11.55 3.20 -5.83
CA GLY A 101 11.97 4.01 -6.97
C GLY A 101 11.92 3.29 -8.32
N GLY A 102 11.13 2.23 -8.46
CA GLY A 102 11.01 1.50 -9.74
C GLY A 102 12.28 0.76 -10.11
N ASN A 103 12.88 0.03 -9.15
CA ASN A 103 14.14 -0.69 -9.35
C ASN A 103 14.02 -1.74 -10.47
N ARG A 104 14.48 -1.37 -11.67
CA ARG A 104 14.38 -2.18 -12.89
C ARG A 104 15.12 -3.52 -12.79
N GLU A 105 16.19 -3.59 -12.02
CA GLU A 105 16.92 -4.83 -11.83
C GLU A 105 16.09 -5.84 -11.04
N VAL A 106 15.45 -5.40 -9.95
CA VAL A 106 14.52 -6.24 -9.18
C VAL A 106 13.27 -6.58 -9.99
N GLN A 107 12.72 -5.64 -10.76
CA GLN A 107 11.57 -5.90 -11.64
C GLN A 107 11.86 -7.00 -12.67
N LYS A 108 13.05 -7.01 -13.29
CA LYS A 108 13.49 -8.08 -14.21
C LYS A 108 13.70 -9.41 -13.49
N LEU A 109 14.15 -9.40 -12.24
CA LEU A 109 14.33 -10.65 -11.45
C LEU A 109 12.98 -11.26 -11.04
N LEU A 110 11.98 -10.41 -10.83
CA LEU A 110 10.58 -10.79 -10.63
C LEU A 110 9.87 -11.20 -11.93
N ASP A 111 10.61 -11.45 -13.03
CA ASP A 111 10.06 -11.84 -14.33
C ASP A 111 9.00 -12.94 -14.23
N LEU A 112 8.08 -12.90 -15.19
CA LEU A 112 6.93 -13.76 -15.39
C LEU A 112 7.21 -15.24 -15.17
N ASN A 113 8.39 -15.70 -15.60
CA ASN A 113 8.81 -17.08 -15.46
C ASN A 113 9.02 -17.48 -13.99
N THR A 114 9.51 -16.57 -13.15
CA THR A 114 9.64 -16.74 -11.70
C THR A 114 8.26 -16.78 -11.06
N PHE A 115 7.38 -15.83 -11.39
CA PHE A 115 6.02 -15.75 -10.87
C PHE A 115 5.19 -17.00 -11.25
N GLU A 116 5.28 -17.48 -12.49
CA GLU A 116 4.62 -18.72 -12.93
C GLU A 116 5.17 -19.97 -12.24
N ARG A 117 6.47 -20.03 -11.94
CA ARG A 117 7.08 -21.16 -11.22
C ARG A 117 6.62 -21.19 -9.76
N CYS A 118 6.58 -20.03 -9.09
CA CYS A 118 6.08 -19.92 -7.71
C CYS A 118 4.62 -20.38 -7.62
N ILE A 119 3.75 -19.91 -8.52
CA ILE A 119 2.33 -20.34 -8.54
C ILE A 119 2.17 -21.84 -8.84
N LYS A 120 3.01 -22.41 -9.71
CA LYS A 120 2.94 -23.86 -10.01
C LYS A 120 3.37 -24.73 -8.84
N ALA A 121 4.25 -24.25 -7.97
CA ALA A 121 4.66 -24.97 -6.75
C ALA A 121 3.52 -25.09 -5.73
N GLU A 122 2.53 -24.20 -5.81
CA GLU A 122 1.37 -24.11 -4.91
C GLU A 122 0.31 -25.19 -5.17
N VAL A 123 0.22 -25.71 -6.40
CA VAL A 123 -0.71 -26.80 -6.76
C VAL A 123 -0.36 -28.10 -6.02
N LEU A 124 0.77 -28.16 -5.33
CA LEU A 124 1.27 -29.35 -4.62
C LEU A 124 1.36 -29.20 -3.08
N GLY A 125 0.88 -28.11 -2.46
CA GLY A 125 1.14 -27.84 -1.04
C GLY A 125 -0.02 -27.26 -0.22
N VAL A 126 -0.66 -28.14 0.56
CA VAL A 126 -1.41 -27.95 1.82
C VAL A 126 -1.86 -26.52 2.17
N GLY A 127 -3.14 -26.21 1.93
CA GLY A 127 -3.82 -25.05 2.52
C GLY A 127 -4.07 -25.26 4.02
N SER A 128 -3.75 -24.26 4.83
CA SER A 128 -4.09 -24.22 6.25
C SER A 128 -5.15 -23.16 6.47
N GLU A 129 -6.33 -23.59 6.91
CA GLU A 129 -7.47 -22.73 7.22
C GLU A 129 -7.11 -21.69 8.30
N GLY A 130 -7.19 -20.39 7.95
CA GLY A 130 -7.01 -19.27 8.84
C GLY A 130 -8.33 -18.67 9.34
N ILE A 131 -8.41 -18.45 10.65
CA ILE A 131 -9.59 -18.02 11.42
C ILE A 131 -9.96 -16.56 11.12
N ALA A 132 -11.25 -16.33 10.81
CA ALA A 132 -11.88 -15.02 10.73
C ALA A 132 -11.90 -14.34 12.11
N GLY A 133 -11.34 -13.14 12.22
CA GLY A 133 -11.40 -12.35 13.45
C GLY A 133 -10.84 -10.94 13.29
N GLU A 134 -11.76 -9.98 13.20
CA GLU A 134 -11.66 -8.55 13.53
C GLU A 134 -10.50 -7.73 12.92
N ASN A 135 -10.82 -6.70 12.12
CA ASN A 135 -10.38 -5.30 12.30
C ASN A 135 -10.55 -4.48 11.00
N ASN A 136 -11.73 -3.86 10.83
CA ASN A 136 -11.99 -2.89 9.74
C ASN A 136 -11.05 -1.64 9.74
N LEU A 137 -10.18 -1.51 10.76
CA LEU A 137 -9.20 -0.43 10.88
C LEU A 137 -7.81 -0.80 10.33
N HIS A 138 -7.48 -2.10 10.22
CA HIS A 138 -6.18 -2.58 9.75
C HIS A 138 -6.17 -2.89 8.25
N ASP A 139 -7.31 -2.80 7.56
CA ASP A 139 -7.37 -3.11 6.12
C ASP A 139 -6.91 -1.95 5.25
N ALA A 140 -7.12 -0.68 5.63
CA ALA A 140 -6.73 0.46 4.81
C ALA A 140 -5.22 0.50 4.54
N ASP A 141 -4.39 0.34 5.57
CA ASP A 141 -2.92 0.33 5.43
C ASP A 141 -2.43 -0.87 4.61
N PHE A 142 -3.09 -2.02 4.75
CA PHE A 142 -2.80 -3.21 3.95
C PHE A 142 -3.17 -3.02 2.48
N ILE A 143 -4.36 -2.49 2.21
CA ILE A 143 -4.85 -2.21 0.86
C ILE A 143 -3.93 -1.17 0.19
N ILE A 144 -3.54 -0.13 0.91
CA ILE A 144 -2.56 0.85 0.44
C ILE A 144 -1.23 0.16 0.11
N SER A 145 -0.74 -0.72 0.99
CA SER A 145 0.50 -1.47 0.76
C SER A 145 0.40 -2.40 -0.46
N LEU A 146 -0.74 -3.07 -0.64
CA LEU A 146 -1.00 -3.95 -1.78
C LEU A 146 -1.00 -3.17 -3.10
N PHE A 147 -1.77 -2.09 -3.19
CA PHE A 147 -1.78 -1.25 -4.38
C PHE A 147 -0.44 -0.56 -4.62
N ARG A 148 0.27 -0.16 -3.55
CA ARG A 148 1.62 0.39 -3.65
C ARG A 148 2.60 -0.61 -4.23
N PHE A 149 2.54 -1.87 -3.80
CA PHE A 149 3.37 -2.94 -4.36
C PHE A 149 3.07 -3.13 -5.87
N CYS A 150 1.79 -3.21 -6.25
CA CYS A 150 1.39 -3.30 -7.67
C CYS A 150 1.83 -2.09 -8.51
N GLN A 151 1.75 -0.88 -7.93
CA GLN A 151 2.22 0.36 -8.56
C GLN A 151 3.72 0.25 -8.89
N LEU A 152 4.54 -0.12 -7.91
CA LEU A 152 6.00 -0.20 -8.06
C LEU A 152 6.46 -1.26 -9.07
N LEU A 153 5.66 -2.31 -9.30
CA LEU A 153 5.95 -3.33 -10.32
C LEU A 153 5.79 -2.79 -11.75
N CYS A 154 4.89 -1.83 -11.94
CA CYS A 154 4.61 -1.18 -13.22
C CYS A 154 5.42 0.11 -13.42
N GLU A 155 5.92 0.70 -12.35
CA GLU A 155 6.70 1.94 -12.36
C GLU A 155 7.89 1.85 -13.32
N GLY A 156 8.12 2.90 -14.09
CA GLY A 156 9.17 2.94 -15.10
C GLY A 156 8.79 2.31 -16.44
N HIS A 157 7.49 2.18 -16.72
CA HIS A 157 6.90 1.68 -17.97
C HIS A 157 7.20 0.20 -18.25
N ASN A 158 7.02 -0.65 -17.24
CA ASN A 158 7.24 -2.08 -17.37
C ASN A 158 6.11 -2.77 -18.16
N LEU A 159 6.21 -2.71 -19.49
CA LEU A 159 5.19 -3.23 -20.41
C LEU A 159 4.95 -4.74 -20.28
N GLU A 160 5.97 -5.51 -19.90
CA GLU A 160 5.82 -6.96 -19.69
C GLU A 160 4.87 -7.25 -18.53
N PHE A 161 5.07 -6.55 -17.41
CA PHE A 161 4.23 -6.73 -16.22
C PHE A 161 2.84 -6.10 -16.39
N GLN A 162 2.74 -4.93 -17.04
CA GLN A 162 1.45 -4.32 -17.40
C GLN A 162 0.58 -5.30 -18.21
N ASN A 163 1.13 -5.92 -19.26
CA ASN A 163 0.42 -6.91 -20.06
C ASN A 163 0.03 -8.17 -19.26
N TYR A 164 0.87 -8.59 -18.31
CA TYR A 164 0.56 -9.73 -17.44
C TYR A 164 -0.63 -9.49 -16.53
N LEU A 165 -0.75 -8.28 -15.97
CA LEU A 165 -1.89 -7.89 -15.13
C LEU A 165 -3.22 -7.95 -15.90
N ARG A 166 -3.19 -7.69 -17.21
CA ARG A 166 -4.37 -7.73 -18.08
C ARG A 166 -4.74 -9.15 -18.51
N LEU A 167 -3.76 -9.93 -18.97
CA LEU A 167 -4.00 -11.27 -19.53
C LEU A 167 -2.92 -12.25 -19.10
N ARG A 168 -3.34 -13.32 -18.41
CA ARG A 168 -2.48 -14.47 -18.14
C ARG A 168 -2.60 -15.51 -19.25
N ALA A 169 -1.59 -15.58 -20.13
CA ALA A 169 -1.63 -16.43 -21.32
C ALA A 169 -1.62 -17.95 -21.04
N ARG A 170 -1.28 -18.39 -19.82
CA ARG A 170 -1.02 -19.81 -19.49
C ARG A 170 -1.86 -20.41 -18.36
N SER A 171 -2.86 -19.70 -17.81
CA SER A 171 -3.77 -20.22 -16.78
C SER A 171 -5.19 -20.46 -17.31
N SER A 172 -5.90 -21.40 -16.70
CA SER A 172 -7.30 -21.70 -17.03
C SER A 172 -8.29 -20.64 -16.53
N THR A 173 -7.89 -19.83 -15.55
CA THR A 173 -8.62 -18.67 -15.04
C THR A 173 -7.84 -17.40 -15.36
N ASN A 174 -8.45 -16.50 -16.13
CA ASN A 174 -7.86 -15.21 -16.47
C ASN A 174 -8.48 -14.15 -15.56
N VAL A 175 -7.69 -13.60 -14.65
CA VAL A 175 -8.12 -12.52 -13.76
C VAL A 175 -7.48 -11.24 -14.28
N ASN A 176 -8.31 -10.31 -14.72
CA ASN A 176 -7.84 -9.01 -15.18
C ASN A 176 -7.77 -8.06 -13.99
N ILE A 177 -6.56 -7.90 -13.44
CA ILE A 177 -6.31 -7.12 -12.22
C ILE A 177 -6.62 -5.63 -12.46
N ILE A 178 -6.46 -5.14 -13.69
CA ILE A 178 -6.78 -3.76 -14.06
C ILE A 178 -8.29 -3.51 -13.89
N ILE A 179 -9.13 -4.41 -14.39
CA ILE A 179 -10.59 -4.30 -14.25
C ILE A 179 -11.01 -4.47 -12.78
N CYS A 180 -10.43 -5.43 -12.06
CA CYS A 180 -10.71 -5.57 -10.62
C CYS A 180 -10.33 -4.30 -9.82
N THR A 181 -9.27 -3.59 -10.22
CA THR A 181 -8.88 -2.32 -9.60
C THR A 181 -9.92 -1.22 -9.86
N VAL A 182 -10.50 -1.17 -11.07
CA VAL A 182 -11.60 -0.25 -11.39
C VAL A 182 -12.87 -0.60 -10.60
N ASP A 183 -13.21 -1.88 -10.49
CA ASP A 183 -14.37 -2.30 -9.71
C ASP A 183 -14.21 -1.93 -8.22
N TYR A 184 -13.01 -2.09 -7.66
CA TYR A 184 -12.70 -1.63 -6.31
C TYR A 184 -12.86 -0.11 -6.15
N LEU A 185 -12.38 0.66 -7.15
CA LEU A 185 -12.52 2.12 -7.16
C LEU A 185 -14.00 2.54 -7.18
N LEU A 186 -14.85 1.83 -7.90
CA LEU A 186 -16.29 2.08 -7.93
C LEU A 186 -16.93 1.80 -6.55
N SER A 187 -16.60 0.68 -5.90
CA SER A 187 -17.09 0.42 -4.54
C SER A 187 -16.62 1.48 -3.53
N LEU A 188 -15.40 1.99 -3.69
CA LEU A 188 -14.88 3.09 -2.86
C LEU A 188 -15.65 4.40 -3.11
N GLN A 189 -16.04 4.66 -4.36
CA GLN A 189 -16.88 5.80 -4.72
C GLN A 189 -18.27 5.72 -4.08
N GLU A 190 -18.91 4.55 -4.10
CA GLU A 190 -20.20 4.30 -3.43
C GLU A 190 -20.09 4.53 -1.91
N LEU A 191 -19.02 4.05 -1.27
CA LEU A 191 -18.79 4.27 0.17
C LEU A 191 -18.66 5.76 0.52
N LEU A 192 -17.95 6.53 -0.32
CA LEU A 192 -17.80 7.97 -0.12
C LEU A 192 -19.12 8.74 -0.34
N MET A 193 -19.97 8.26 -1.26
CA MET A 193 -21.32 8.79 -1.44
C MET A 193 -22.19 8.56 -0.21
N ASP A 194 -22.19 7.34 0.32
CA ASP A 194 -22.94 6.99 1.54
C ASP A 194 -22.47 7.82 2.74
N PHE A 195 -21.15 8.02 2.85
CA PHE A 195 -20.57 8.93 3.84
C PHE A 195 -21.12 10.35 3.68
N TYR A 196 -21.11 10.91 2.46
CA TYR A 196 -21.66 12.24 2.22
C TYR A 196 -23.13 12.32 2.63
N TRP A 197 -23.96 11.35 2.25
CA TRP A 197 -25.38 11.34 2.59
C TRP A 197 -25.61 11.29 4.10
N HIS A 198 -24.85 10.46 4.83
CA HIS A 198 -24.92 10.36 6.28
C HIS A 198 -24.58 11.68 7.01
N TYR A 199 -23.65 12.47 6.47
CA TYR A 199 -23.27 13.77 7.03
C TYR A 199 -24.01 14.94 6.37
N SER A 200 -24.84 14.72 5.36
CA SER A 200 -25.52 15.78 4.60
C SER A 200 -26.29 16.73 5.52
N ASP A 201 -27.11 16.16 6.41
CA ASP A 201 -27.99 16.91 7.32
C ASP A 201 -27.28 17.44 8.58
N LYS A 202 -26.02 17.04 8.82
CA LYS A 202 -25.25 17.47 10.00
C LYS A 202 -24.46 18.73 9.67
N GLU A 203 -24.39 19.69 10.60
CA GLU A 203 -23.63 20.94 10.36
C GLU A 203 -22.13 20.69 10.18
N THR A 204 -21.55 19.77 10.96
CA THR A 204 -20.11 19.46 10.94
C THR A 204 -19.85 17.96 10.89
N VAL A 205 -18.67 17.59 10.39
CA VAL A 205 -18.16 16.21 10.45
C VAL A 205 -17.50 16.03 11.81
N ASP A 206 -17.87 14.97 12.52
CA ASP A 206 -17.32 14.64 13.83
C ASP A 206 -15.87 14.13 13.73
N ALA A 207 -15.15 14.06 14.85
CA ALA A 207 -13.74 13.67 14.83
C ALA A 207 -13.52 12.26 14.23
N HIS A 208 -14.42 11.32 14.51
CA HIS A 208 -14.35 9.97 13.97
C HIS A 208 -14.62 9.94 12.46
N GLY A 209 -15.63 10.68 11.97
CA GLY A 209 -15.92 10.83 10.55
C GLY A 209 -14.76 11.47 9.78
N LYS A 210 -14.09 12.47 10.37
CA LYS A 210 -12.88 13.09 9.77
C LYS A 210 -11.77 12.04 9.57
N GLU A 211 -11.50 11.23 10.58
CA GLU A 211 -10.46 10.19 10.52
C GLU A 211 -10.78 9.12 9.47
N ASN A 212 -12.03 8.65 9.43
CA ASN A 212 -12.47 7.65 8.45
C ASN A 212 -12.46 8.19 7.03
N LEU A 213 -12.87 9.44 6.81
CA LEU A 213 -12.80 10.07 5.50
C LEU A 213 -11.34 10.23 5.05
N CYS A 214 -10.44 10.67 5.93
CA CYS A 214 -9.01 10.74 5.63
C CYS A 214 -8.44 9.37 5.21
N ARG A 215 -8.82 8.29 5.90
CA ARG A 215 -8.43 6.92 5.52
C ARG A 215 -8.92 6.56 4.12
N ALA A 216 -10.20 6.76 3.83
CA ALA A 216 -10.79 6.48 2.53
C ALA A 216 -10.13 7.30 1.40
N ILE A 217 -9.84 8.59 1.66
CA ILE A 217 -9.11 9.48 0.75
C ILE A 217 -7.73 8.92 0.44
N ASN A 218 -6.98 8.46 1.45
CA ASN A 218 -5.64 7.90 1.25
C ASN A 218 -5.66 6.61 0.42
N VAL A 219 -6.63 5.73 0.66
CA VAL A 219 -6.84 4.54 -0.17
C VAL A 219 -7.15 4.95 -1.61
N ALA A 220 -8.08 5.89 -1.81
CA ALA A 220 -8.46 6.37 -3.15
C ALA A 220 -7.26 6.97 -3.91
N LYS A 221 -6.44 7.79 -3.25
CA LYS A 221 -5.21 8.36 -3.83
C LYS A 221 -4.27 7.25 -4.31
N GLN A 222 -4.06 6.23 -3.49
CA GLN A 222 -3.19 5.11 -3.86
C GLN A 222 -3.75 4.33 -5.05
N VAL A 223 -5.06 4.10 -5.12
CA VAL A 223 -5.71 3.43 -6.26
C VAL A 223 -5.54 4.25 -7.54
N PHE A 224 -5.79 5.57 -7.52
CA PHE A 224 -5.57 6.43 -8.69
C PHE A 224 -4.11 6.40 -9.15
N ASN A 225 -3.14 6.53 -8.24
CA ASN A 225 -1.72 6.45 -8.58
C ASN A 225 -1.35 5.11 -9.24
N THR A 226 -1.94 4.01 -8.74
CA THR A 226 -1.72 2.68 -9.29
C THR A 226 -2.31 2.53 -10.70
N LEU A 227 -3.53 3.04 -10.91
CA LEU A 227 -4.15 3.06 -12.24
C LEU A 227 -3.35 3.92 -13.23
N THR A 228 -2.78 5.04 -12.79
CA THR A 228 -1.89 5.86 -13.61
C THR A 228 -0.68 5.06 -14.11
N GLU A 229 0.03 4.33 -13.23
CA GLU A 229 1.18 3.52 -13.65
C GLU A 229 0.80 2.34 -14.56
N TYR A 230 -0.43 1.82 -14.46
CA TYR A 230 -0.91 0.78 -15.38
C TYR A 230 -1.04 1.29 -16.82
N ILE A 231 -1.33 2.58 -17.02
CA ILE A 231 -1.53 3.18 -18.35
C ILE A 231 -0.36 4.03 -18.85
N GLN A 232 0.59 4.36 -17.97
CA GLN A 232 1.67 5.26 -18.31
C GLN A 232 2.62 4.63 -19.33
N GLY A 233 2.88 5.35 -20.44
CA GLY A 233 3.72 4.87 -21.55
C GLY A 233 2.90 4.22 -22.67
N PRO A 234 3.54 3.76 -23.76
CA PRO A 234 2.81 3.23 -24.93
C PRO A 234 2.25 1.82 -24.64
N CYS A 235 1.14 1.75 -23.89
CA CYS A 235 0.37 0.53 -23.66
C CYS A 235 -1.08 0.66 -24.19
N PRO A 236 -1.29 0.54 -25.52
CA PRO A 236 -2.60 0.80 -26.12
C PRO A 236 -3.68 -0.19 -25.69
N GLN A 237 -3.29 -1.42 -25.31
CA GLN A 237 -4.24 -2.44 -24.89
C GLN A 237 -4.78 -2.21 -23.47
N ASP A 238 -3.97 -1.68 -22.54
CA ASP A 238 -4.45 -1.33 -21.20
C ASP A 238 -5.31 -0.07 -21.23
N GLN A 239 -4.94 0.92 -22.05
CA GLN A 239 -5.77 2.09 -22.32
C GLN A 239 -7.14 1.68 -22.89
N LEU A 240 -7.17 0.75 -23.86
CA LEU A 240 -8.42 0.23 -24.42
C LEU A 240 -9.24 -0.58 -23.41
N ALA A 241 -8.58 -1.38 -22.57
CA ALA A 241 -9.25 -2.14 -21.51
C ALA A 241 -9.95 -1.20 -20.51
N LEU A 242 -9.27 -0.12 -20.11
CA LEU A 242 -9.84 0.91 -19.24
C LEU A 242 -10.93 1.73 -19.93
N ALA A 243 -10.76 2.08 -21.20
CA ALA A 243 -11.76 2.81 -21.97
C ALA A 243 -13.11 2.08 -22.02
N ASN A 244 -13.08 0.75 -22.10
CA ASN A 244 -14.27 -0.10 -22.15
C ASN A 244 -14.73 -0.59 -20.77
N SER A 245 -14.05 -0.17 -19.70
CA SER A 245 -14.42 -0.50 -18.32
C SER A 245 -15.45 0.49 -17.76
N ARG A 246 -15.85 0.27 -16.49
CA ARG A 246 -16.74 1.16 -15.74
C ARG A 246 -16.02 2.35 -15.09
N LEU A 247 -14.78 2.63 -15.50
CA LEU A 247 -13.99 3.73 -14.96
C LEU A 247 -14.73 5.08 -15.07
N TRP A 248 -15.41 5.33 -16.20
CA TRP A 248 -16.15 6.57 -16.42
C TRP A 248 -17.33 6.76 -15.44
N ASP A 249 -17.99 5.67 -15.04
CA ASP A 249 -19.04 5.70 -14.02
C ASP A 249 -18.46 6.14 -12.67
N ALA A 250 -17.31 5.57 -12.30
CA ALA A 250 -16.60 5.92 -11.07
C ALA A 250 -16.14 7.39 -11.09
N ILE A 251 -15.51 7.85 -12.18
CA ILE A 251 -15.04 9.25 -12.33
C ILE A 251 -16.22 10.23 -12.21
N ALA A 252 -17.34 9.94 -12.87
CA ALA A 252 -18.54 10.77 -12.78
C ALA A 252 -19.07 10.86 -11.33
N GLY A 253 -19.06 9.73 -10.61
CA GLY A 253 -19.39 9.67 -9.19
C GLY A 253 -18.44 10.52 -8.32
N PHE A 254 -17.13 10.38 -8.51
CA PHE A 254 -16.14 11.20 -7.79
C PHE A 254 -16.29 12.70 -8.05
N LEU A 255 -16.54 13.11 -9.29
CA LEU A 255 -16.80 14.52 -9.63
C LEU A 255 -18.00 15.08 -8.86
N TYR A 256 -19.09 14.31 -8.73
CA TYR A 256 -20.24 14.71 -7.93
C TYR A 256 -19.88 14.87 -6.45
N ILE A 257 -19.20 13.87 -5.85
CA ILE A 257 -18.74 13.93 -4.46
C ILE A 257 -17.84 15.15 -4.25
N PHE A 258 -16.93 15.44 -5.19
CA PHE A 258 -16.02 16.58 -5.09
C PHE A 258 -16.77 17.88 -4.92
N VAL A 259 -17.77 18.16 -5.76
CA VAL A 259 -18.56 19.39 -5.65
C VAL A 259 -19.33 19.45 -4.33
N CYS A 260 -20.00 18.36 -3.95
CA CYS A 260 -20.84 18.30 -2.76
C CYS A 260 -20.03 18.46 -1.47
N MET A 261 -18.96 17.67 -1.31
CA MET A 261 -18.13 17.69 -0.11
C MET A 261 -17.31 18.97 -0.01
N GLN A 262 -16.77 19.52 -1.12
CA GLN A 262 -16.05 20.79 -1.07
C GLN A 262 -16.93 21.93 -0.57
N ARG A 263 -18.17 22.02 -1.08
CA ARG A 263 -19.13 23.04 -0.63
C ARG A 263 -19.43 22.93 0.86
N LYS A 264 -19.54 21.70 1.39
CA LYS A 264 -19.80 21.46 2.81
C LYS A 264 -18.58 21.78 3.67
N LEU A 265 -17.42 21.24 3.34
CA LEU A 265 -16.18 21.42 4.11
C LEU A 265 -15.69 22.89 4.09
N PHE A 266 -16.00 23.65 3.04
CA PHE A 266 -15.64 25.06 2.94
C PHE A 266 -16.44 25.97 3.90
N GLN A 267 -17.63 25.55 4.34
CA GLN A 267 -18.47 26.36 5.23
C GLN A 267 -17.90 26.49 6.65
N ASP A 268 -17.10 25.52 7.09
CA ASP A 268 -16.55 25.47 8.45
C ASP A 268 -15.00 25.55 8.42
N PRO A 269 -14.40 26.63 8.96
CA PRO A 269 -12.95 26.80 8.97
C PRO A 269 -12.21 25.72 9.78
N THR A 270 -12.88 25.00 10.68
CA THR A 270 -12.27 23.90 11.46
C THR A 270 -12.05 22.62 10.63
N GLN A 271 -12.48 22.60 9.37
CA GLN A 271 -12.40 21.44 8.47
C GLN A 271 -11.48 21.69 7.25
N ILE A 272 -10.73 22.80 7.25
CA ILE A 272 -9.83 23.18 6.15
C ILE A 272 -8.76 22.11 5.88
N GLU A 273 -8.26 21.42 6.91
CA GLU A 273 -7.27 20.35 6.73
C GLU A 273 -7.86 19.17 5.94
N LEU A 274 -9.09 18.78 6.26
CA LEU A 274 -9.81 17.72 5.55
C LEU A 274 -10.09 18.12 4.09
N LEU A 275 -10.50 19.38 3.88
CA LEU A 275 -10.65 19.94 2.54
C LEU A 275 -9.34 19.85 1.75
N ARG A 276 -8.19 20.17 2.37
CA ARG A 276 -6.89 20.09 1.71
C ARG A 276 -6.55 18.67 1.28
N GLU A 277 -6.77 17.66 2.13
CA GLU A 277 -6.54 16.26 1.74
C GLU A 277 -7.47 15.82 0.60
N PHE A 278 -8.71 16.29 0.62
CA PHE A 278 -9.68 16.01 -0.43
C PHE A 278 -9.30 16.67 -1.77
N MET A 279 -8.76 17.89 -1.75
CA MET A 279 -8.20 18.54 -2.95
C MET A 279 -6.98 17.79 -3.51
N LYS A 280 -6.16 17.17 -2.65
CA LYS A 280 -5.05 16.32 -3.11
C LYS A 280 -5.58 15.10 -3.88
N LEU A 281 -6.63 14.45 -3.40
CA LEU A 281 -7.28 13.36 -4.13
C LEU A 281 -7.81 13.80 -5.50
N GLN A 282 -8.46 14.96 -5.57
CA GLN A 282 -8.92 15.53 -6.84
C GLN A 282 -7.76 15.74 -7.82
N LYS A 283 -6.60 16.19 -7.34
CA LYS A 283 -5.38 16.32 -8.16
C LYS A 283 -4.90 14.98 -8.71
N GLU A 284 -4.89 13.91 -7.91
CA GLU A 284 -4.45 12.59 -8.38
C GLU A 284 -5.39 12.04 -9.46
N MET A 285 -6.72 12.20 -9.28
CA MET A 285 -7.69 11.80 -10.30
C MET A 285 -7.46 12.54 -11.63
N PHE A 286 -7.27 13.87 -11.61
CA PHE A 286 -7.01 14.62 -12.84
C PHE A 286 -5.66 14.30 -13.47
N SER A 287 -4.67 13.90 -12.67
CA SER A 287 -3.37 13.47 -13.19
C SER A 287 -3.50 12.16 -13.98
N MET A 288 -4.33 11.23 -13.50
CA MET A 288 -4.68 9.99 -14.21
C MET A 288 -5.41 10.29 -15.53
N ASP A 289 -6.42 11.17 -15.50
CA ASP A 289 -7.11 11.62 -16.71
C ASP A 289 -6.13 12.21 -17.74
N GLN A 290 -5.19 13.05 -17.27
CA GLN A 290 -4.22 13.68 -18.14
C GLN A 290 -3.31 12.65 -18.83
N VAL A 291 -2.81 11.65 -18.11
CA VAL A 291 -2.03 10.55 -18.71
C VAL A 291 -2.86 9.77 -19.73
N PHE A 292 -4.13 9.48 -19.42
CA PHE A 292 -5.02 8.75 -20.31
C PHE A 292 -5.27 9.47 -21.65
N PHE A 293 -5.33 10.81 -21.65
CA PHE A 293 -5.62 11.61 -22.84
C PHE A 293 -4.38 12.18 -23.56
N CYS A 294 -3.24 12.38 -22.87
CA CYS A 294 -2.05 12.99 -23.45
C CYS A 294 -1.08 11.99 -24.12
N ASP A 295 -1.11 10.70 -23.80
CA ASP A 295 -0.25 9.68 -24.43
C ASP A 295 -0.76 9.21 -25.81
N LYS A 296 -1.52 10.05 -26.53
CA LYS A 296 -2.04 9.80 -27.90
C LYS A 296 -1.32 10.59 -28.98
#